data_AF-A0A2E0DZT5-F1
#
_entry.id   AF-A0A2E0DZT5-F1
#
_cell.length_a   1.000
_cell.length_b   1.000
_cell.length_c   1.000
_cell.angle_alpha   90.00
_cell.angle_beta   90.00
_cell.angle_gamma   90.00
#
_symmetry.space_group_name_H-M   'P 1'
#
loop_
_entity.id
_entity.type
_entity.pdbx_description
1 polymer ?
#
loop_
_entity_poly.entity_id
_entity_poly.type
_entity_poly.pdbx_seq_one_letter_code
_entity_poly.pdbx_strand_id
1 'polypeptide(L)'
;MKAFSIERAAHDWLITMSMERMYTRFPNLRIASVENGADYLDMLFRKLKQQAKKSPSWFDEDPVELFRQHVWMNPFWEDNVYEIIELMGADHVIFGSDWPHIEGMPTPLDYLEEIKDLNEDDLQLVMRDNTRQLNILRNL
;
A
#
# COMPACT_ATOMS: atom_id res chain seq x y z
N MET A 1 21.57 -6.02 -7.57
CA MET A 1 20.97 -7.37 -7.48
C MET A 1 19.53 -7.27 -7.97
N LYS A 2 19.01 -8.29 -8.68
CA LYS A 2 17.64 -8.30 -9.22
C LYS A 2 16.57 -8.27 -8.13
N ALA A 3 16.86 -8.77 -6.92
CA ALA A 3 15.93 -8.76 -5.79
C ALA A 3 15.32 -7.37 -5.51
N PHE A 4 16.08 -6.28 -5.65
CA PHE A 4 15.60 -4.92 -5.39
C PHE A 4 14.93 -4.23 -6.60
N SER A 5 14.78 -4.90 -7.75
CA SER A 5 14.22 -4.23 -8.93
C SER A 5 12.70 -4.08 -8.87
N ILE A 6 12.02 -5.02 -8.19
CA ILE A 6 10.56 -5.03 -8.06
C ILE A 6 10.12 -3.81 -7.23
N GLU A 7 10.63 -3.68 -6.02
CA GLU A 7 10.32 -2.55 -5.14
C GLU A 7 10.65 -1.20 -5.76
N ARG A 8 11.78 -1.09 -6.48
CA ARG A 8 12.13 0.14 -7.20
C ARG A 8 11.11 0.47 -8.28
N ALA A 9 10.69 -0.52 -9.07
CA ALA A 9 9.70 -0.31 -10.12
C ALA A 9 8.34 0.11 -9.53
N ALA A 10 7.90 -0.53 -8.45
CA ALA A 10 6.67 -0.19 -7.74
C ALA A 10 6.75 1.22 -7.14
N HIS A 11 7.84 1.54 -6.44
CA HIS A 11 8.14 2.88 -5.94
C HIS A 11 8.01 3.94 -7.04
N ASP A 12 8.73 3.75 -8.16
CA ASP A 12 8.78 4.71 -9.25
C ASP A 12 7.40 4.90 -9.89
N TRP A 13 6.65 3.81 -10.09
CA TRP A 13 5.30 3.88 -10.65
C TRP A 13 4.33 4.62 -9.71
N LEU A 14 4.29 4.24 -8.43
CA LEU A 14 3.37 4.82 -7.44
C LEU A 14 3.67 6.29 -7.13
N ILE A 15 4.96 6.67 -7.05
CA ILE A 15 5.32 8.07 -6.86
C ILE A 15 4.99 8.89 -8.11
N THR A 16 5.16 8.34 -9.31
CA THR A 16 4.74 9.00 -10.56
C THR A 16 3.23 9.23 -10.58
N MET A 17 2.40 8.26 -10.18
CA MET A 17 0.94 8.46 -10.09
C MET A 17 0.57 9.65 -9.20
N SER A 18 1.27 9.79 -8.08
CA SER A 18 1.11 10.89 -7.14
C SER A 18 1.57 12.23 -7.74
N MET A 19 2.78 12.28 -8.31
CA MET A 19 3.36 13.49 -8.91
C MET A 19 2.56 13.98 -10.11
N GLU A 20 2.03 13.05 -10.90
CA GLU A 20 1.18 13.37 -12.03
C GLU A 20 -0.21 13.80 -11.60
N ARG A 21 -0.60 13.75 -10.32
CA ARG A 21 -1.94 14.14 -9.80
C ARG A 21 -3.06 13.25 -10.31
N MET A 22 -2.78 11.95 -10.46
CA MET A 22 -3.80 10.98 -10.92
C MET A 22 -4.98 10.89 -9.96
N TYR A 23 -4.72 10.94 -8.66
CA TYR A 23 -5.74 10.84 -7.60
C TYR A 23 -6.71 12.03 -7.63
N THR A 24 -6.19 13.25 -7.80
CA THR A 24 -7.01 14.46 -7.96
C THR A 24 -7.84 14.44 -9.25
N ARG A 25 -7.26 13.98 -10.37
CA ARG A 25 -7.98 13.90 -11.65
C ARG A 25 -9.05 12.81 -11.66
N PHE A 26 -8.84 11.73 -10.91
CA PHE A 26 -9.70 10.56 -10.86
C PHE A 26 -10.01 10.22 -9.39
N PRO A 27 -10.92 10.97 -8.74
CA PRO A 27 -11.17 10.86 -7.30
C PRO A 27 -11.74 9.50 -6.85
N ASN A 28 -12.19 8.66 -7.78
CA ASN A 28 -12.67 7.30 -7.49
C ASN A 28 -11.67 6.19 -7.91
N LEU A 29 -10.47 6.56 -8.37
CA LEU A 29 -9.43 5.60 -8.70
C LEU A 29 -8.99 4.85 -7.44
N ARG A 30 -8.82 3.54 -7.54
CA ARG A 30 -8.28 2.71 -6.45
C ARG A 30 -7.21 1.80 -7.01
N ILE A 31 -6.11 1.67 -6.28
CA ILE A 31 -4.92 0.91 -6.68
C ILE A 31 -4.59 -0.08 -5.57
N ALA A 32 -4.34 -1.33 -5.93
CA ALA A 32 -3.70 -2.29 -5.06
C ALA A 32 -2.30 -2.58 -5.57
N SER A 33 -1.28 -2.35 -4.74
CA SER A 33 0.09 -2.79 -5.00
C SER A 33 0.24 -4.21 -4.47
N VAL A 34 0.39 -5.19 -5.37
CA VAL A 34 0.41 -6.62 -5.03
C VAL A 34 1.77 -7.21 -5.34
N GLU A 35 2.35 -7.97 -4.41
CA GLU A 35 3.64 -8.66 -4.58
C GLU A 35 4.81 -7.71 -4.90
N ASN A 36 4.76 -6.48 -4.38
CA ASN A 36 5.77 -5.46 -4.66
C ASN A 36 6.59 -5.04 -3.44
N GLY A 37 6.34 -5.64 -2.27
CA GLY A 37 6.85 -5.18 -0.99
C GLY A 37 6.34 -3.79 -0.61
N ALA A 38 6.79 -3.31 0.54
CA ALA A 38 6.38 -2.01 1.08
C ALA A 38 7.51 -1.18 1.74
N ASP A 39 8.75 -1.69 1.82
CA ASP A 39 9.88 -1.00 2.48
C ASP A 39 10.19 0.39 1.91
N TYR A 40 9.79 0.66 0.68
CA TYR A 40 9.98 1.96 0.02
C TYR A 40 9.00 3.05 0.50
N LEU A 41 7.96 2.73 1.27
CA LEU A 41 6.89 3.68 1.63
C LEU A 41 7.38 4.88 2.45
N ASP A 42 8.24 4.69 3.46
CA ASP A 42 8.78 5.81 4.25
C ASP A 42 9.52 6.81 3.35
N MET A 43 10.37 6.28 2.47
CA MET A 43 11.12 7.09 1.51
C MET A 43 10.18 7.83 0.57
N LEU A 44 9.18 7.14 0.01
CA LEU A 44 8.18 7.69 -0.90
C LEU A 44 7.43 8.85 -0.23
N PHE A 45 6.91 8.66 0.98
CA PHE A 45 6.20 9.69 1.73
C PHE A 45 7.08 10.88 2.09
N ARG A 46 8.32 10.62 2.50
CA ARG A 46 9.29 11.69 2.75
C ARG A 46 9.54 12.52 1.48
N LYS A 47 9.61 11.90 0.30
CA LYS A 47 9.79 12.61 -0.98
C LYS A 47 8.55 13.38 -1.41
N LEU A 48 7.35 12.82 -1.26
CA LEU A 48 6.10 13.54 -1.51
C LEU A 48 5.98 14.79 -0.63
N LYS A 49 6.22 14.66 0.68
CA LYS A 49 6.25 15.79 1.63
C LYS A 49 7.28 16.85 1.24
N GLN A 50 8.49 16.43 0.84
CA GLN A 50 9.53 17.35 0.36
C GLN A 50 9.09 18.09 -0.90
N GLN A 51 8.44 17.41 -1.84
CA GLN A 51 8.02 18.01 -3.10
C GLN A 51 6.84 18.98 -2.91
N ALA A 52 5.87 18.63 -2.07
CA ALA A 52 4.76 19.51 -1.71
C ALA A 52 5.27 20.84 -1.10
N LYS A 53 6.29 20.78 -0.24
CA LYS A 53 6.93 21.98 0.33
C LYS A 53 7.65 22.84 -0.71
N LYS A 54 8.27 22.22 -1.72
CA LYS A 54 9.02 22.93 -2.77
C LYS A 54 8.11 23.54 -3.84
N SER A 55 6.96 22.91 -4.09
CA SER A 55 6.01 23.30 -5.14
C SER A 55 4.58 23.37 -4.56
N PRO A 56 4.31 24.32 -3.65
CA PRO A 56 3.04 24.35 -2.91
C PRO A 56 1.80 24.57 -3.79
N SER A 57 1.96 25.14 -4.99
CA SER A 57 0.86 25.32 -5.95
C SER A 57 0.67 24.13 -6.90
N TRP A 58 1.49 23.07 -6.78
CA TRP A 58 1.37 21.90 -7.66
C TRP A 58 0.28 20.95 -7.17
N PHE A 59 0.18 20.77 -5.86
CA PHE A 59 -0.80 19.88 -5.23
C PHE A 59 -1.88 20.71 -4.55
N ASP A 60 -3.14 20.42 -4.86
CA ASP A 60 -4.30 21.08 -4.25
C ASP A 60 -4.59 20.53 -2.84
N GLU A 61 -4.17 19.29 -2.57
CA GLU A 61 -4.32 18.55 -1.32
C GLU A 61 -2.98 17.90 -0.92
N ASP A 62 -2.85 17.40 0.31
CA ASP A 62 -1.62 16.70 0.72
C ASP A 62 -1.43 15.43 -0.13
N PRO A 63 -0.35 15.32 -0.92
CA PRO A 63 -0.14 14.17 -1.79
C PRO A 63 0.08 12.85 -1.01
N VAL A 64 0.50 12.90 0.26
CA VAL A 64 0.59 11.69 1.10
C VAL A 64 -0.80 11.23 1.54
N GLU A 65 -1.69 12.16 1.90
CA GLU A 65 -3.07 11.79 2.25
C GLU A 65 -3.83 11.27 1.02
N LEU A 66 -3.66 11.91 -0.14
CA LEU A 66 -4.18 11.38 -1.40
C LEU A 66 -3.61 9.99 -1.72
N PHE A 67 -2.33 9.75 -1.48
CA PHE A 67 -1.77 8.41 -1.66
C PHE A 67 -2.51 7.39 -0.78
N ARG A 68 -2.65 7.69 0.52
CA ARG A 68 -3.30 6.79 1.48
C ARG A 68 -4.72 6.45 1.07
N GLN A 69 -5.51 7.45 0.68
CA GLN A 69 -6.91 7.26 0.27
C GLN A 69 -7.10 6.37 -0.98
N HIS A 70 -6.07 6.29 -1.83
CA HIS A 70 -6.18 5.70 -3.17
C HIS A 70 -5.39 4.39 -3.32
N VAL A 71 -4.47 4.07 -2.41
CA VAL A 71 -3.53 2.95 -2.56
C VAL A 71 -3.65 1.98 -1.38
N TRP A 72 -3.84 0.70 -1.71
CA TRP A 72 -3.78 -0.42 -0.79
C TRP A 72 -2.49 -1.21 -1.03
N MET A 73 -1.87 -1.65 0.07
CA MET A 73 -0.58 -2.32 0.04
C MET A 73 -0.74 -3.78 0.43
N ASN A 74 -0.33 -4.69 -0.46
CA ASN A 74 0.01 -6.05 -0.08
C ASN A 74 1.54 -6.12 0.08
N PRO A 75 2.04 -6.10 1.33
CA PRO A 75 3.47 -6.23 1.59
C PRO A 75 3.96 -7.65 1.36
N PHE A 76 5.28 -7.82 1.34
CA PHE A 76 5.85 -9.16 1.47
C PHE A 76 5.52 -9.72 2.86
N TRP A 77 5.48 -11.05 2.97
CA TRP A 77 5.17 -11.68 4.26
C TRP A 77 6.33 -11.50 5.25
N GLU A 78 7.54 -11.20 4.77
CA GLU A 78 8.71 -10.85 5.56
C GLU A 78 8.77 -9.37 5.99
N ASP A 79 7.97 -8.48 5.38
CA ASP A 79 7.97 -7.07 5.75
C ASP A 79 7.35 -6.86 7.14
N ASN A 80 7.77 -5.82 7.86
CA ASN A 80 7.14 -5.45 9.12
C ASN A 80 5.78 -4.78 8.87
N VAL A 81 4.72 -5.60 8.87
CA VAL A 81 3.33 -5.16 8.68
C VAL A 81 2.89 -4.06 9.65
N TYR A 82 3.41 -4.02 10.88
CA TYR A 82 3.03 -3.00 11.86
C TYR A 82 3.55 -1.61 11.47
N GLU A 83 4.77 -1.53 10.92
CA GLU A 83 5.30 -0.26 10.38
C GLU A 83 4.47 0.22 9.18
N ILE A 84 4.01 -0.70 8.36
CA ILE A 84 3.18 -0.38 7.20
C ILE A 84 1.80 0.09 7.65
N ILE A 85 1.21 -0.53 8.67
CA ILE A 85 -0.03 -0.07 9.29
C ILE A 85 0.15 1.32 9.90
N GLU A 86 1.28 1.62 10.55
CA GLU A 86 1.57 2.97 11.04
C GLU A 86 1.64 3.99 9.90
N LEU A 87 2.22 3.60 8.76
CA LEU A 87 2.34 4.46 7.59
C LEU A 87 1.04 4.64 6.82
N MET A 88 0.24 3.58 6.65
CA MET A 88 -0.90 3.52 5.73
C MET A 88 -2.26 3.52 6.41
N GLY A 89 -2.35 3.03 7.65
CA GLY A 89 -3.59 2.60 8.28
C GLY A 89 -3.91 1.13 7.98
N ALA A 90 -4.48 0.42 8.95
CA ALA A 90 -4.88 -0.99 8.80
C ALA A 90 -5.95 -1.19 7.72
N ASP A 91 -6.76 -0.18 7.43
CA ASP A 91 -7.77 -0.15 6.36
C ASP A 91 -7.19 -0.03 4.94
N HIS A 92 -5.87 0.12 4.81
CA HIS A 92 -5.15 0.21 3.54
C HIS A 92 -4.05 -0.87 3.36
N VAL A 93 -4.04 -1.89 4.24
CA VAL A 93 -3.16 -3.06 4.11
C VAL A 93 -4.00 -4.28 3.74
N ILE A 94 -3.55 -5.07 2.78
CA ILE A 94 -4.26 -6.26 2.30
C ILE A 94 -3.38 -7.50 2.39
N PHE A 95 -3.95 -8.59 2.90
CA PHE A 95 -3.29 -9.89 2.91
C PHE A 95 -3.22 -10.50 1.50
N GLY A 96 -2.07 -11.09 1.19
CA GLY A 96 -1.81 -11.89 0.01
C GLY A 96 -0.64 -12.84 0.28
N SER A 97 -0.85 -14.14 0.09
CA SER A 97 0.15 -15.18 0.39
C SER A 97 1.09 -15.50 -0.76
N ASP A 98 0.74 -15.06 -1.97
CA ASP A 98 1.38 -15.45 -3.22
C ASP A 98 1.45 -16.97 -3.48
N TRP A 99 0.60 -17.75 -2.81
CA TRP A 99 0.48 -19.19 -3.08
C TRP A 99 -0.08 -19.42 -4.50
N PRO A 100 0.45 -20.37 -5.30
CA PRO A 100 1.42 -21.43 -4.96
C PRO A 100 2.86 -21.15 -5.44
N HIS A 101 3.27 -19.88 -5.57
CA HIS A 101 4.62 -19.55 -6.02
C HIS A 101 5.69 -20.04 -5.03
N ILE A 102 6.95 -20.14 -5.50
CA ILE A 102 8.04 -20.71 -4.71
C ILE A 102 8.55 -19.74 -3.63
N GLU A 103 8.38 -18.45 -3.89
CA GLU A 103 8.62 -17.31 -3.00
C GLU A 103 7.46 -17.05 -2.03
N GLY A 104 6.26 -17.54 -2.36
CA GLY A 104 5.06 -17.36 -1.56
C GLY A 104 4.98 -18.28 -0.34
N MET A 105 3.97 -18.03 0.50
CA MET A 105 3.74 -18.83 1.70
C MET A 105 3.17 -20.21 1.33
N PRO A 106 3.75 -21.32 1.84
CA PRO A 106 3.26 -22.66 1.53
C PRO A 106 1.87 -22.95 2.13
N THR A 107 1.59 -22.37 3.29
CA THR A 107 0.27 -22.40 3.94
C THR A 107 -0.18 -20.95 4.16
N PRO A 108 -1.14 -20.43 3.38
CA PRO A 108 -1.50 -19.01 3.40
C PRO A 108 -1.83 -18.45 4.80
N LEU A 109 -2.49 -19.23 5.67
CA LEU A 109 -2.90 -18.76 6.99
C LEU A 109 -1.79 -18.80 8.05
N ASP A 110 -0.59 -19.30 7.73
CA ASP A 110 0.56 -19.17 8.63
C ASP A 110 0.93 -17.70 8.85
N TYR A 111 0.48 -16.78 7.99
CA TYR A 111 0.61 -15.33 8.15
C TYR A 111 0.01 -14.79 9.45
N LEU A 112 -0.96 -15.49 10.05
CA LEU A 112 -1.58 -15.08 11.32
C LEU A 112 -0.55 -14.93 12.45
N GLU A 113 0.56 -15.65 12.39
CA GLU A 113 1.65 -15.52 13.37
C GLU A 113 2.39 -14.17 13.28
N GLU A 114 2.48 -13.58 12.08
CA GLU A 114 3.13 -12.28 11.84
C GLU A 114 2.27 -11.11 12.35
N ILE A 115 0.95 -11.27 12.33
CA ILE A 115 -0.05 -10.24 12.70
C ILE A 115 -0.76 -10.52 14.03
N LYS A 116 -0.23 -11.42 14.86
CA LYS A 116 -0.89 -11.88 16.10
C LYS A 116 -1.23 -10.79 17.12
N ASP A 117 -0.55 -9.63 17.06
CA ASP A 117 -0.75 -8.53 17.99
C ASP A 117 -1.76 -7.48 17.47
N LEU A 118 -2.32 -7.67 16.26
CA LEU A 118 -3.43 -6.87 15.79
C LEU A 118 -4.68 -7.13 16.63
N ASN A 119 -5.43 -6.07 16.92
CA ASN A 119 -6.77 -6.21 17.49
C ASN A 119 -7.73 -6.84 16.46
N GLU A 120 -8.88 -7.30 16.92
CA GLU A 120 -9.86 -8.02 16.08
C GLU A 120 -10.34 -7.19 14.87
N ASP A 121 -10.51 -5.87 15.05
CA ASP A 121 -10.99 -4.98 13.98
C ASP A 121 -9.93 -4.82 12.88
N ASP A 122 -8.67 -4.55 13.25
CA ASP A 122 -7.56 -4.42 12.30
C ASP A 122 -7.25 -5.75 11.61
N LEU A 123 -7.29 -6.86 12.34
CA LEU A 123 -7.11 -8.20 11.78
C LEU A 123 -8.17 -8.48 10.70
N GLN A 124 -9.43 -8.15 10.97
CA GLN A 124 -10.55 -8.33 10.05
C GLN A 124 -10.42 -7.45 8.81
N LEU A 125 -9.94 -6.21 8.95
CA LEU A 125 -9.63 -5.32 7.82
C LEU A 125 -8.54 -5.92 6.92
N VAL A 126 -7.38 -6.23 7.50
CA VAL A 126 -6.18 -6.68 6.79
C VAL A 126 -6.41 -8.04 6.10
N MET A 127 -6.98 -9.01 6.81
CA MET A 127 -7.13 -10.38 6.31
C MET A 127 -8.31 -10.56 5.36
N ARG A 128 -9.23 -9.59 5.27
CA ARG A 128 -10.48 -9.81 4.55
C ARG A 128 -11.14 -8.57 3.99
N ASP A 129 -11.52 -7.63 4.84
CA ASP A 129 -12.52 -6.63 4.44
C ASP A 129 -11.97 -5.59 3.46
N ASN A 130 -10.68 -5.24 3.54
CA ASN A 130 -10.04 -4.33 2.59
C ASN A 130 -10.09 -4.88 1.15
N THR A 131 -9.69 -6.14 0.96
CA THR A 131 -9.75 -6.82 -0.34
C THR A 131 -11.19 -6.92 -0.84
N ARG A 132 -12.15 -7.22 0.06
CA ARG A 132 -13.56 -7.27 -0.31
C ARG A 132 -14.07 -5.91 -0.78
N GLN A 133 -13.74 -4.83 -0.08
CA GLN A 133 -14.14 -3.46 -0.44
C GLN A 133 -13.57 -3.03 -1.79
N LEU A 134 -12.33 -3.39 -2.10
CA LEU A 134 -11.71 -3.11 -3.40
C LEU A 134 -12.47 -3.73 -4.58
N ASN A 135 -13.10 -4.87 -4.37
CA ASN A 135 -13.90 -5.58 -5.37
C ASN A 135 -15.35 -5.08 -5.49
N ILE A 136 -15.76 -4.12 -4.67
CA ILE A 136 -17.08 -3.49 -4.75
C ILE A 136 -16.93 -2.16 -5.48
N LEU A 137 -17.77 -1.93 -6.50
CA LEU A 137 -17.80 -0.66 -7.22
C LEU A 137 -18.21 0.48 -6.25
N ARG A 138 -17.40 1.54 -6.17
CA ARG A 138 -17.78 2.77 -5.49
C ARG A 138 -18.64 3.60 -6.45
N ASN A 139 -19.88 3.88 -6.06
CA ASN A 139 -20.71 4.85 -6.75
C ASN A 139 -20.22 6.26 -6.42
N LEU A 140 -20.07 7.10 -7.45
CA LEU A 140 -19.77 8.53 -7.33
C LEU A 140 -20.99 9.30 -6.81
#